data_AF-A0A4Y2NHG1-F1
#
_entry.id   AF-A0A4Y2NHG1-F1
#
_cell.length_a   1.000
_cell.length_b   1.000
_cell.length_c   1.000
_cell.angle_alpha   90.00
_cell.angle_beta   90.00
_cell.angle_gamma   90.00
#
_symmetry.space_group_name_H-M   'P 1'
#
loop_
_entity.id
_entity.type
_entity.pdbx_description
1 polymer ?
#
loop_
_entity_poly.entity_id
_entity_poly.type
_entity_poly.pdbx_seq_one_letter_code
_entity_poly.pdbx_strand_id
1 'polypeptide(L)'
;MGDFPCRRVGYWWSEKKSRKLNAEELTAVCRASGLELVKLDINQSFEEQGPFSAIVHKMSDILVQAKKGDPQAKAVCTAVQDYIGSHPTMAVIDPLENVEKLLGRYEQYRIVNESEICDE
;
A
#
# COMPACT_ATOMS: atom_id res chain seq x y z
N MET A 1 20.40 14.06 0.09
CA MET A 1 18.95 13.91 0.35
C MET A 1 18.31 13.91 -1.02
N GLY A 2 17.84 12.76 -1.50
CA GLY A 2 17.31 12.64 -2.86
C GLY A 2 16.12 13.60 -3.04
N ASP A 3 16.13 14.37 -4.12
CA ASP A 3 15.05 15.30 -4.43
C ASP A 3 13.84 14.47 -4.89
N PHE A 4 12.82 14.38 -4.03
CA PHE A 4 11.58 13.70 -4.40
C PHE A 4 10.76 14.64 -5.30
N PRO A 5 10.27 14.18 -6.46
CA PRO A 5 9.56 15.03 -7.42
C PRO A 5 8.28 15.65 -6.84
N CYS A 6 7.69 15.03 -5.81
CA CYS A 6 6.68 15.65 -4.98
C CYS A 6 6.84 15.24 -3.50
N ARG A 7 6.27 16.00 -2.54
CA ARG A 7 6.33 15.65 -1.11
C ARG A 7 5.07 14.97 -0.59
N ARG A 8 4.25 14.42 -1.49
CA ARG A 8 2.95 13.82 -1.17
C ARG A 8 3.09 12.32 -1.05
N VAL A 9 2.53 11.77 0.02
CA VAL A 9 2.46 10.34 0.31
C VAL A 9 0.98 9.96 0.34
N GLY A 10 0.55 9.14 -0.60
CA GLY A 10 -0.79 8.56 -0.59
C GLY A 10 -0.88 7.46 0.46
N TYR A 11 -2.02 7.31 1.12
CA TYR A 11 -2.24 6.19 2.01
C TYR A 11 -3.63 5.56 1.88
N TRP A 12 -3.68 4.24 2.09
CA TRP A 12 -4.93 3.50 2.01
C TRP A 12 -5.03 2.35 3.03
N TRP A 13 -6.00 2.43 3.94
CA TRP A 13 -6.44 1.35 4.81
C TRP A 13 -7.80 1.68 5.44
N SER A 14 -8.44 0.70 6.08
CA SER A 14 -9.74 0.90 6.73
C SER A 14 -9.67 1.84 7.95
N GLU A 15 -10.78 2.51 8.26
CA GLU A 15 -10.92 3.33 9.49
C GLU A 15 -10.57 2.55 10.76
N LYS A 16 -10.88 1.25 10.78
CA LYS A 16 -10.51 0.36 11.88
C LYS A 16 -8.98 0.30 12.06
N LYS A 17 -8.21 0.34 10.98
CA LYS A 17 -6.74 0.35 11.04
C LYS A 17 -6.19 1.74 11.34
N SER A 18 -6.84 2.82 10.87
CA SER A 18 -6.47 4.20 11.23
C SER A 18 -6.49 4.41 12.75
N ARG A 19 -7.51 3.92 13.44
CA ARG A 19 -7.61 3.99 14.90
C ARG A 19 -6.52 3.21 15.63
N LYS A 20 -6.04 2.10 15.05
CA LYS A 20 -4.97 1.29 15.64
C LYS A 20 -3.57 1.85 15.40
N LEU A 21 -3.36 2.54 14.27
CA LEU A 21 -2.07 3.09 13.86
C LEU A 21 -1.83 4.52 14.36
N ASN A 22 -2.79 5.13 15.08
CA ASN A 22 -2.78 6.55 15.39
C ASN A 22 -2.48 7.42 14.15
N ALA A 23 -3.37 7.37 13.16
CA ALA A 23 -3.16 8.06 11.89
C ALA A 23 -2.94 9.58 12.04
N GLU A 24 -3.45 10.20 13.10
CA GLU A 24 -3.21 11.61 13.42
C GLU A 24 -1.75 11.88 13.77
N GLU A 25 -1.14 11.02 14.59
CA GLU A 25 0.29 11.09 14.92
C GLU A 25 1.15 10.85 13.68
N LEU A 26 0.82 9.86 12.86
CA LEU A 26 1.51 9.64 11.58
C LEU A 26 1.43 10.88 10.67
N THR A 27 0.26 11.51 10.58
CA THR A 27 0.07 12.75 9.82
C THR A 27 0.94 13.89 10.37
N ALA A 28 1.00 14.03 11.70
CA ALA A 28 1.82 15.04 12.36
C ALA A 28 3.32 14.83 12.08
N VAL A 29 3.81 13.59 12.17
CA VAL A 29 5.21 13.23 11.87
C VAL A 29 5.56 13.48 10.40
N CYS A 30 4.68 13.10 9.47
CA CYS A 30 4.85 13.40 8.05
C CYS A 30 4.95 14.91 7.82
N ARG A 31 4.02 15.68 8.38
CA ARG A 31 4.00 17.15 8.25
C ARG A 31 5.26 17.80 8.82
N ALA A 32 5.73 17.35 9.99
CA ALA A 32 6.97 17.83 10.59
C ALA A 32 8.20 17.53 9.73
N SER A 33 8.13 16.46 8.94
CA SER A 33 9.16 16.07 7.95
C SER A 33 8.99 16.77 6.59
N GLY A 34 8.01 17.66 6.45
CA GLY A 34 7.70 18.37 5.21
C GLY A 34 6.97 17.53 4.16
N LEU A 35 6.35 16.42 4.58
CA LEU A 35 5.54 15.53 3.74
C LEU A 35 4.04 15.80 3.95
N GLU A 36 3.27 15.72 2.88
CA GLU A 36 1.82 15.74 2.91
C GLU A 36 1.28 14.31 2.86
N LEU A 37 0.57 13.88 3.90
CA LEU A 37 -0.06 12.57 3.95
C LEU A 37 -1.51 12.67 3.46
N VAL A 38 -1.85 11.97 2.37
CA VAL A 38 -3.12 12.08 1.66
C VAL A 38 -3.87 10.76 1.70
N LYS A 39 -5.09 10.75 2.27
CA LYS A 39 -5.95 9.57 2.24
C LYS A 39 -6.47 9.35 0.82
N LEU A 40 -6.17 8.20 0.23
CA LEU A 40 -6.65 7.86 -1.11
C LEU A 40 -8.15 7.55 -1.10
N ASP A 41 -8.88 8.16 -2.01
CA ASP A 41 -10.27 7.82 -2.33
C ASP A 41 -10.31 6.88 -3.54
N ILE A 42 -10.71 5.63 -3.29
CA ILE A 42 -10.80 4.59 -4.32
C ILE A 42 -11.98 4.78 -5.28
N ASN A 43 -12.88 5.74 -5.01
CA ASN A 43 -14.00 6.05 -5.88
C ASN A 43 -13.67 7.17 -6.87
N GLN A 44 -12.46 7.74 -6.79
CA GLN A 44 -11.97 8.78 -7.69
C GLN A 44 -10.71 8.27 -8.42
N SER A 45 -10.38 8.91 -9.54
CA SER A 45 -9.16 8.59 -10.27
C SER A 45 -7.93 8.84 -9.40
N PHE A 46 -6.97 7.92 -9.39
CA PHE A 46 -5.70 8.13 -8.67
C PHE A 46 -4.82 9.20 -9.36
N GLU A 47 -4.95 9.35 -10.68
CA GLU A 47 -4.28 10.41 -11.45
C GLU A 47 -4.72 11.80 -11.00
N GLU A 48 -6.00 11.97 -10.68
CA GLU A 48 -6.56 13.24 -10.19
C GLU A 48 -6.17 13.55 -8.74
N GLN A 49 -5.79 12.52 -7.98
CA GLN A 49 -5.38 12.66 -6.58
C GLN A 49 -3.87 12.90 -6.43
N GLY A 50 -3.07 12.43 -7.40
CA GLY A 50 -1.61 12.53 -7.44
C GLY A 50 -1.09 13.92 -7.82
N PRO A 51 0.20 14.05 -8.15
CA PRO A 51 1.22 13.00 -8.12
C PRO A 51 1.62 12.62 -6.69
N PHE A 52 2.09 11.39 -6.49
CA PHE A 52 2.64 10.89 -5.23
C PHE A 52 4.08 10.43 -5.40
N SER A 53 4.91 10.63 -4.37
CA SER A 53 6.25 10.02 -4.30
C SER A 53 6.23 8.64 -3.67
N ALA A 54 5.21 8.36 -2.85
CA ALA A 54 4.99 7.05 -2.28
C ALA A 54 3.49 6.78 -2.03
N ILE A 55 3.11 5.50 -2.06
CA ILE A 55 1.84 5.01 -1.52
C ILE A 55 2.12 4.02 -0.40
N VAL A 56 1.49 4.23 0.76
CA VAL A 56 1.52 3.30 1.90
C VAL A 56 0.14 2.67 2.07
N HIS A 57 0.04 1.35 2.03
CA HIS A 57 -1.27 0.71 2.04
C HIS A 57 -1.38 -0.54 2.92
N LYS A 58 -2.61 -0.92 3.25
CA LYS A 58 -2.95 -2.24 3.79
C LYS A 58 -4.06 -2.88 2.97
N MET A 59 -3.69 -3.52 1.87
CA MET A 59 -4.62 -4.11 0.90
C MET A 59 -4.96 -5.58 1.11
N SER A 60 -4.38 -6.23 2.13
CA SER A 60 -4.51 -7.68 2.33
C SER A 60 -5.97 -8.18 2.31
N ASP A 61 -6.89 -7.48 2.97
CA ASP A 61 -8.30 -7.90 3.03
C ASP A 61 -9.00 -7.78 1.67
N ILE A 62 -8.74 -6.70 0.92
CA ILE A 62 -9.31 -6.50 -0.42
C ILE A 62 -8.72 -7.52 -1.40
N LEU A 63 -7.42 -7.78 -1.35
CA LEU A 63 -6.79 -8.81 -2.20
C LEU A 63 -7.42 -10.19 -1.96
N VAL A 64 -7.72 -10.54 -0.71
CA VAL A 64 -8.42 -11.79 -0.38
C VAL A 64 -9.84 -11.80 -0.94
N GLN A 65 -10.59 -10.69 -0.85
CA GLN A 65 -11.93 -10.58 -1.41
C GLN A 65 -11.92 -10.70 -2.95
N ALA A 66 -10.97 -10.03 -3.61
CA ALA A 66 -10.77 -10.11 -5.05
C ALA A 66 -10.47 -11.56 -5.49
N LYS A 67 -9.59 -12.26 -4.77
CA LYS A 67 -9.29 -13.69 -4.99
C LYS A 67 -10.51 -14.60 -4.78
N LYS A 68 -11.45 -14.21 -3.91
CA LYS A 68 -12.74 -14.92 -3.71
C LYS A 68 -13.80 -14.58 -4.76
N GLY A 69 -13.50 -13.70 -5.71
CA GLY A 69 -14.42 -13.38 -6.80
C GLY A 69 -15.23 -12.11 -6.62
N ASP A 70 -15.02 -11.33 -5.55
CA ASP A 70 -15.74 -10.08 -5.31
C ASP A 70 -15.46 -9.06 -6.43
N PRO A 71 -16.46 -8.62 -7.21
CA PRO A 71 -16.25 -7.73 -8.36
C PRO A 71 -15.72 -6.35 -7.97
N GLN A 72 -16.17 -5.82 -6.83
CA GLN A 72 -15.76 -4.49 -6.36
C GLN A 72 -14.31 -4.51 -5.90
N ALA A 73 -13.93 -5.52 -5.13
CA ALA A 73 -12.55 -5.72 -4.69
C ALA A 73 -11.61 -5.94 -5.88
N LYS A 74 -12.05 -6.68 -6.91
CA LYS A 74 -11.28 -6.82 -8.17
C LYS A 74 -11.08 -5.48 -8.84
N ALA A 75 -12.14 -4.68 -9.01
CA ALA A 75 -12.04 -3.37 -9.63
C ALA A 75 -11.06 -2.45 -8.88
N VAL A 76 -11.11 -2.44 -7.54
CA VAL A 76 -10.16 -1.69 -6.70
C VAL A 76 -8.73 -2.19 -6.89
N CYS A 77 -8.51 -3.51 -6.87
CA CYS A 77 -7.18 -4.08 -7.11
C CYS A 77 -6.62 -3.69 -8.49
N THR A 78 -7.43 -3.79 -9.54
CA THR A 78 -7.04 -3.40 -10.90
C THR A 78 -6.69 -1.92 -10.97
N ALA A 79 -7.54 -1.03 -10.46
CA ALA A 79 -7.26 0.40 -10.47
C ALA A 79 -5.95 0.77 -9.76
N VAL A 80 -5.66 0.13 -8.62
CA VAL A 80 -4.41 0.36 -7.89
C VAL A 80 -3.21 -0.20 -8.66
N GLN A 81 -3.33 -1.40 -9.24
CA GLN A 81 -2.27 -2.00 -10.06
C GLN A 81 -1.94 -1.17 -11.29
N ASP A 82 -2.97 -0.66 -12.00
CA ASP A 82 -2.81 0.18 -13.18
C ASP A 82 -2.08 1.47 -12.83
N TYR A 83 -2.46 2.13 -11.73
CA TYR A 83 -1.82 3.37 -11.27
C TYR A 83 -0.35 3.16 -10.86
N ILE A 84 -0.05 2.07 -10.15
CA ILE A 84 1.32 1.71 -9.80
C ILE A 84 2.13 1.41 -11.07
N GLY A 85 1.54 0.69 -12.03
CA GLY A 85 2.17 0.34 -13.30
C GLY A 85 2.49 1.56 -14.18
N SER A 86 1.68 2.61 -14.12
CA SER A 86 1.94 3.87 -14.83
C SER A 86 2.97 4.77 -14.14
N HIS A 87 3.33 4.48 -12.87
CA HIS A 87 4.24 5.29 -12.05
C HIS A 87 5.42 4.47 -11.48
N PRO A 88 6.33 3.94 -12.31
CA PRO A 88 7.40 3.04 -11.86
C PRO A 88 8.43 3.70 -10.91
N THR A 89 8.50 5.04 -10.87
CA THR A 89 9.40 5.77 -9.96
C THR A 89 8.77 6.06 -8.59
N MET A 90 7.47 5.82 -8.42
CA MET A 90 6.77 6.00 -7.14
C MET A 90 7.04 4.79 -6.24
N ALA A 91 7.38 5.04 -4.98
CA ALA A 91 7.54 3.96 -4.01
C ALA A 91 6.18 3.36 -3.62
N VAL A 92 6.08 2.04 -3.50
CA VAL A 92 4.88 1.35 -3.00
C VAL A 92 5.26 0.56 -1.76
N ILE A 93 4.60 0.86 -0.65
CA ILE A 93 4.87 0.29 0.66
C ILE A 93 3.62 -0.49 1.11
N ASP A 94 3.58 -1.81 1.00
CA ASP A 94 4.58 -2.72 0.40
C ASP A 94 4.19 -3.12 -1.03
N PRO A 95 5.12 -3.51 -1.92
CA PRO A 95 4.77 -3.97 -3.27
C PRO A 95 3.68 -5.05 -3.24
N LEU A 96 2.66 -4.92 -4.11
CA LEU A 96 1.47 -5.78 -4.07
C LEU A 96 1.82 -7.27 -4.19
N GLU A 97 2.77 -7.61 -5.04
CA GLU A 97 3.30 -8.98 -5.20
C GLU A 97 3.84 -9.58 -3.90
N ASN A 98 4.46 -8.77 -3.04
CA ASN A 98 4.97 -9.21 -1.75
C ASN A 98 3.84 -9.37 -0.74
N VAL A 99 2.85 -8.48 -0.76
CA VAL A 99 1.63 -8.62 0.05
C VAL A 99 0.88 -9.90 -0.31
N GLU A 100 0.85 -10.28 -1.59
CA GLU A 100 0.20 -11.50 -2.05
C GLU A 100 0.84 -12.78 -1.51
N LYS A 101 2.18 -12.85 -1.46
CA LYS A 101 2.92 -13.96 -0.83
C LYS A 101 2.52 -14.13 0.63
N LEU A 102 2.24 -13.02 1.32
CA LEU A 102 1.82 -13.00 2.72
C LEU A 102 0.34 -13.37 2.96
N LEU A 103 -0.44 -13.74 1.93
CA LEU A 103 -1.83 -14.16 2.13
C LEU A 103 -1.98 -15.65 2.45
N GLY A 104 -0.97 -16.46 2.13
CA GLY A 104 -0.98 -17.90 2.34
C GLY A 104 0.04 -18.33 3.38
N ARG A 105 -0.40 -18.98 4.47
CA ARG A 105 0.52 -19.50 5.51
C ARG A 105 1.55 -20.47 4.95
N TYR A 106 1.14 -21.35 4.03
CA TYR A 106 2.06 -22.27 3.37
C TYR A 106 3.19 -21.51 2.67
N GLU A 107 2.85 -20.49 1.87
CA GLU A 107 3.82 -19.71 1.13
C GLU A 107 4.72 -18.89 2.06
N GLN A 108 4.16 -18.29 3.10
CA GLN A 108 4.94 -17.61 4.14
C GLN A 108 5.96 -18.54 4.79
N TYR A 109 5.52 -19.71 5.26
CA TYR A 109 6.41 -20.67 5.93
C TYR A 109 7.44 -21.23 4.98
N ARG A 110 7.07 -21.48 3.72
CA ARG A 110 8.00 -21.90 2.67
C ARG A 110 9.09 -20.86 2.45
N ILE A 111 8.72 -19.59 2.27
CA ILE A 111 9.68 -18.48 2.10
C ILE A 111 10.60 -18.35 3.32
N VAL A 112 10.05 -18.41 4.53
CA VAL A 112 10.85 -18.32 5.77
C VAL A 112 11.82 -19.51 5.87
N ASN A 113 11.34 -20.74 5.62
CA ASN A 113 12.16 -21.95 5.65
C ASN A 113 13.25 -21.97 4.55
N GLU A 114 13.00 -21.34 3.41
CA GLU A 114 13.98 -21.19 2.31
C GLU A 114 14.92 -19.98 2.52
N SER A 115 14.74 -19.21 3.59
CA SER A 115 15.54 -18.01 3.88
C SER A 115 16.61 -18.25 4.95
N GLU A 116 17.63 -17.40 4.94
CA GLU A 116 18.72 -17.38 5.94
C GLU A 116 18.22 -17.09 7.38
N ILE A 117 16.95 -16.68 7.55
CA ILE A 117 16.34 -16.44 8.86
C ILE A 117 16.17 -17.75 9.64
N CYS A 118 16.07 -18.88 8.95
CA CYS A 118 15.90 -20.20 9.57
C CYS A 118 17.22 -20.94 9.85
N ASP A 119 18.38 -20.34 9.54
CA ASP A 119 19.70 -20.97 9.73
C ASP A 119 20.26 -20.84 11.18
N GLU A 120 19.39 -20.59 12.17
CA GLU A 120 19.73 -20.55 13.62
C GLU A 120 19.43 -21.86 14.36
#